data_AF-A0A258NY40-F1
#
_entry.id   AF-A0A258NY40-F1
#
_cell.length_a   1.000
_cell.length_b   1.000
_cell.length_c   1.000
_cell.angle_alpha   90.00
_cell.angle_beta   90.00
_cell.angle_gamma   90.00
#
_symmetry.space_group_name_H-M   'P 1'
#
loop_
_entity.id
_entity.type
_entity.pdbx_description
1 polymer ?
#
loop_
_entity_poly.entity_id
_entity_poly.type
_entity_poly.pdbx_seq_one_letter_code
_entity_poly.pdbx_strand_id
1 'polypeptide(L)' 'MKLLTDLFSTDYGLMSVIGIAFMIGMGVFFFMLFMGKMDQDAKRAGK' A
#
# COMPACT_ATOMS: atom_id res chain seq x y z
N MET A 1 14.21 -23.81 -1.70
CA MET A 1 13.02 -23.21 -2.36
C MET A 1 11.75 -23.88 -1.84
N LYS A 2 11.48 -23.76 -0.53
CA LYS A 2 10.28 -24.35 0.11
C LYS A 2 9.44 -23.27 0.80
N LEU A 3 10.12 -22.28 1.39
CA LEU A 3 9.49 -21.10 2.00
C LEU A 3 8.67 -20.24 1.04
N LEU A 4 9.19 -19.91 -0.14
CA LEU A 4 8.41 -19.13 -1.12
C LEU A 4 7.19 -19.91 -1.61
N THR A 5 7.35 -21.22 -1.82
CA THR A 5 6.26 -22.10 -2.22
C THR A 5 5.22 -22.23 -1.11
N ASP A 6 5.64 -22.41 0.15
CA ASP A 6 4.72 -22.46 1.30
C ASP A 6 4.01 -21.10 1.49
N LEU A 7 4.67 -19.98 1.21
CA LEU A 7 4.08 -18.64 1.33
C LEU A 7 3.00 -18.35 0.27
N PHE A 8 3.07 -18.97 -0.91
CA PHE A 8 2.07 -18.79 -1.97
C PHE A 8 1.12 -19.98 -2.15
N SER A 9 1.46 -21.16 -1.63
CA SER A 9 0.69 -22.40 -1.82
C SER A 9 -0.03 -22.89 -0.56
N THR A 10 0.20 -22.29 0.61
CA THR A 10 -0.60 -22.55 1.81
C THR A 10 -1.61 -21.43 2.07
N ASP A 11 -2.77 -21.79 2.64
CA ASP A 11 -3.83 -20.83 2.98
C ASP A 11 -3.34 -19.72 3.93
N TYR A 12 -2.43 -20.06 4.85
CA TYR A 12 -1.80 -19.11 5.77
C TYR A 12 -0.83 -18.16 5.05
N GLY A 13 -0.05 -18.69 4.12
CA GLY A 13 0.85 -17.90 3.29
C GLY A 13 0.08 -16.88 2.45
N LEU A 14 -0.97 -17.32 1.76
CA LEU A 14 -1.79 -16.45 0.91
C LEU A 14 -2.49 -15.35 1.72
N MET A 15 -3.02 -15.68 2.91
CA MET A 15 -3.58 -14.69 3.84
C MET A 15 -2.55 -13.62 4.24
N SER A 16 -1.31 -14.03 4.53
CA SER A 16 -0.23 -13.09 4.87
C SER A 16 0.14 -12.18 3.68
N VAL A 17 0.19 -12.73 2.47
CA VAL A 17 0.48 -12.00 1.23
C VAL A 17 -0.61 -10.96 0.95
N ILE A 18 -1.87 -11.33 1.12
CA ILE A 18 -3.01 -10.41 0.96
C ILE A 18 -2.92 -9.27 1.98
N GLY A 19 -2.62 -9.57 3.25
CA GLY A 19 -2.45 -8.55 4.28
C GLY A 19 -1.30 -7.57 3.97
N ILE A 20 -0.16 -8.08 3.49
CA ILE A 20 0.98 -7.26 3.06
C ILE A 20 0.60 -6.39 1.86
N ALA A 21 -0.03 -6.97 0.84
CA ALA A 21 -0.49 -6.23 -0.33
C ALA A 21 -1.50 -5.13 0.04
N PHE A 22 -2.40 -5.41 0.98
CA PHE A 22 -3.35 -4.44 1.50
C PHE A 22 -2.65 -3.29 2.24
N MET A 23 -1.71 -3.59 3.14
CA MET A 23 -0.94 -2.56 3.86
C MET A 23 -0.17 -1.65 2.90
N ILE A 24 0.49 -2.22 1.89
CA ILE A 24 1.21 -1.45 0.86
C ILE A 24 0.22 -0.60 0.04
N GLY A 25 -0.89 -1.19 -0.41
CA GLY A 25 -1.93 -0.49 -1.16
C GLY A 25 -2.51 0.70 -0.40
N MET A 26 -2.81 0.52 0.89
CA MET A 26 -3.27 1.60 1.76
C MET A 26 -2.19 2.66 1.96
N GLY A 27 -0.93 2.26 2.11
CA GLY A 27 0.21 3.19 2.21
C GLY A 27 0.34 4.09 0.98
N VAL A 28 0.26 3.52 -0.22
CA VAL A 28 0.29 4.28 -1.48
C VAL A 28 -0.95 5.16 -1.63
N PHE A 29 -2.13 4.66 -1.28
CA PHE A 29 -3.38 5.43 -1.31
C PHE A 29 -3.29 6.67 -0.43
N PHE A 30 -2.85 6.51 0.83
CA PHE A 30 -2.68 7.64 1.74
C PHE A 30 -1.60 8.60 1.27
N PHE A 31 -0.46 8.08 0.80
CA PHE A 31 0.61 8.90 0.25
C PHE A 31 0.11 9.78 -0.92
N MET A 32 -0.62 9.18 -1.87
CA MET A 32 -1.21 9.89 -3.00
C MET A 32 -2.29 10.89 -2.55
N LEU A 33 -3.14 10.52 -1.58
CA LEU A 33 -4.16 11.40 -1.02
C LEU A 33 -3.54 12.61 -0.33
N PHE A 34 -2.49 12.42 0.46
CA PHE A 34 -1.80 13.51 1.15
C PHE A 34 -1.01 14.38 0.19
N MET A 35 -0.32 13.82 -0.81
CA MET A 35 0.32 14.60 -1.87
C MET A 35 -0.69 15.41 -2.68
N GLY A 36 -1.84 14.84 -3.02
CA GLY A 36 -2.90 15.55 -3.71
C GLY A 36 -3.46 16.72 -2.91
N LYS A 37 -3.60 16.56 -1.58
CA LYS A 37 -3.97 17.67 -0.68
C LYS A 37 -2.87 18.72 -0.57
N MET A 38 -1.61 18.32 -0.45
CA MET A 38 -0.47 19.25 -0.42
C MET A 38 -0.35 20.07 -1.71
N ASP A 39 -0.59 19.48 -2.90
CA ASP A 39 -0.59 20.22 -4.17
C ASP A 39 -1.75 21.24 -4.23
N GLN A 40 -2.93 20.85 -3.73
CA GLN A 40 -4.07 21.76 -3.64
C GLN A 40 -3.84 22.90 -2.62
N ASP A 41 -3.23 22.61 -1.48
CA ASP A 41 -2.87 23.60 -0.46
C ASP A 41 -1.73 24.50 -0.94
N ALA A 42 -0.72 23.96 -1.64
CA ALA A 42 0.35 24.75 -2.25
C ALA A 42 -0.19 25.71 -3.33
N LYS A 43 -1.14 25.26 -4.16
CA LYS A 43 -1.83 26.13 -5.14
C LYS A 43 -2.71 27.19 -4.49
N ARG A 44 -3.27 26.90 -3.30
CA ARG A 44 -4.04 27.86 -2.51
C ARG A 44 -3.16 28.87 -1.76
N ALA A 45 -2.00 28.44 -1.26
CA ALA A 45 -1.04 29.27 -0.53
C ALA A 45 -0.18 30.15 -1.46
N GLY A 46 -0.11 29.82 -2.75
CA GLY A 46 0.50 30.65 -3.80
C GLY A 46 -0.42 31.73 -4.40
N LYS A 47 -1.65 31.87 -3.89
CA LYS A 47 -2.54 33.02 -4.13
C LYS A 47 -2.59 33.89 -2.89
#